data_AF-A0A655R164-F1
#
_entry.id   AF-A0A655R164-F1
#
_cell.length_a   1.000
_cell.length_b   1.000
_cell.length_c   1.000
_cell.angle_alpha   90.00
_cell.angle_beta   90.00
_cell.angle_gamma   90.00
#
_symmetry.space_group_name_H-M   'P 1'
#
loop_
_entity.id
_entity.type
_entity.pdbx_description
1 polymer ?
#
loop_
_entity_poly.entity_id
_entity_poly.type
_entity_poly.pdbx_seq_one_letter_code
_entity_poly.pdbx_strand_id
1 'polypeptide(L)'
;MAGHRTVRIAIGDNLLKKPCATELMRLNKSFIVKRSAKGPREMMKALGTLSAYIKHSLETGHSIWIAQKEGRAKDGNDQTDPAILKMFHVEGRRQKMEFADYVRSLNLVPVSISYENDPCDIAKARELYEKATQGSYEKGEFEDIESIIQGIVGDKGRVHVAFGDVITQPFETPEALAQEIDRQIHQNYVLFPINRLAAGQDDKDITPEVRAVLQAKLAQLPEPAHRYLLDAYANPVRNHI
;
A
#
# COMPACT_ATOMS: atom_id res chain seq x y z
N MET A 1 19.81 9.11 -19.78
CA MET A 1 19.11 8.91 -18.49
C MET A 1 19.39 10.11 -17.61
N ALA A 2 18.39 10.73 -17.01
CA ALA A 2 18.48 12.04 -16.32
C ALA A 2 19.26 12.05 -14.98
N GLY A 3 20.22 11.14 -14.75
CA GLY A 3 21.10 11.14 -13.57
C GLY A 3 20.43 10.84 -12.22
N HIS A 4 19.13 10.51 -12.19
CA HIS A 4 18.42 10.23 -10.94
C HIS A 4 18.83 8.87 -10.34
N ARG A 5 19.04 8.87 -9.02
CA ARG A 5 19.31 7.64 -8.26
C ARG A 5 18.00 6.85 -8.07
N THR A 6 18.07 5.53 -8.15
CA THR A 6 16.94 4.66 -7.77
C THR A 6 16.70 4.70 -6.26
N VAL A 7 15.44 4.49 -5.85
CA VAL A 7 15.00 4.51 -4.46
C VAL A 7 15.45 3.26 -3.68
N ARG A 8 15.47 3.35 -2.34
CA ARG A 8 15.52 2.19 -1.44
C ARG A 8 14.10 1.76 -1.09
N ILE A 9 13.81 0.47 -1.12
CA ILE A 9 12.43 -0.04 -0.96
C ILE A 9 12.29 -0.80 0.35
N ALA A 10 11.36 -0.39 1.21
CA ALA A 10 11.03 -1.18 2.41
C ALA A 10 10.23 -2.42 2.02
N ILE A 11 10.67 -3.61 2.43
CA ILE A 11 9.95 -4.87 2.20
C ILE A 11 9.80 -5.67 3.49
N GLY A 12 8.73 -6.46 3.59
CA GLY A 12 8.56 -7.41 4.68
C GLY A 12 9.47 -8.64 4.54
N ASP A 13 9.83 -9.22 5.68
CA ASP A 13 10.55 -10.50 5.74
C ASP A 13 9.72 -11.70 5.23
N ASN A 14 8.40 -11.58 5.18
CA ASN A 14 7.50 -12.60 4.63
C ASN A 14 7.78 -12.95 3.16
N LEU A 15 8.36 -12.02 2.40
CA LEU A 15 8.69 -12.19 0.97
C LEU A 15 10.02 -12.91 0.72
N LEU A 16 10.79 -13.22 1.77
CA LEU A 16 12.17 -13.73 1.66
C LEU A 16 12.28 -15.25 1.81
N LYS A 17 11.16 -15.98 1.76
CA LYS A 17 11.13 -17.43 1.97
C LYS A 17 11.89 -18.23 0.90
N LYS A 18 12.04 -17.70 -0.32
CA LYS A 18 12.89 -18.30 -1.37
C LYS A 18 14.18 -17.50 -1.59
N PRO A 19 15.35 -18.15 -1.76
CA PRO A 19 16.62 -17.47 -2.04
C PRO A 19 16.57 -16.53 -3.25
N CYS A 20 15.89 -16.94 -4.34
CA CYS A 20 15.77 -16.12 -5.55
C CYS A 20 14.98 -14.81 -5.32
N ALA A 21 13.94 -14.85 -4.49
CA ALA A 21 13.18 -13.65 -4.12
C ALA A 21 14.04 -12.70 -3.28
N THR A 22 14.84 -13.24 -2.36
CA THR A 22 15.77 -12.46 -1.54
C THR A 22 16.81 -11.73 -2.38
N GLU A 23 17.41 -12.41 -3.37
CA GLU A 23 18.41 -11.81 -4.25
C GLU A 23 17.80 -10.73 -5.16
N LEU A 24 16.62 -10.98 -5.75
CA LEU A 24 15.91 -9.98 -6.55
C LEU A 24 15.58 -8.71 -5.75
N MET A 25 15.15 -8.89 -4.49
CA MET A 25 14.84 -7.77 -3.62
C MET A 25 16.09 -6.97 -3.24
N ARG A 26 17.21 -7.64 -2.95
CA ARG A 26 18.50 -6.97 -2.67
C ARG A 26 19.00 -6.16 -3.86
N LEU A 27 18.86 -6.69 -5.09
CA LEU A 27 19.21 -5.99 -6.32
C LEU A 27 18.42 -4.68 -6.51
N ASN A 28 17.17 -4.64 -6.06
CA ASN A 28 16.31 -3.45 -6.11
C ASN A 28 16.53 -2.47 -4.95
N LYS A 29 17.69 -2.57 -4.26
CA LYS A 29 18.04 -1.75 -3.08
C LYS A 29 16.99 -1.85 -1.96
N SER A 30 16.30 -2.99 -1.86
CA SER A 30 15.33 -3.19 -0.79
C SER A 30 16.02 -3.44 0.55
N PHE A 31 15.43 -2.91 1.62
CA PHE A 31 15.82 -3.23 2.99
C PHE A 31 14.66 -3.89 3.73
N ILE A 32 15.00 -4.73 4.70
CA ILE A 32 14.09 -5.68 5.31
C ILE A 32 13.49 -5.08 6.59
N VAL A 33 12.16 -5.04 6.64
CA VAL A 33 11.38 -4.76 7.85
C VAL A 33 11.08 -6.10 8.50
N LYS A 34 11.71 -6.37 9.65
CA LYS A 34 11.52 -7.61 10.41
C LYS A 34 10.17 -7.58 11.12
N ARG A 35 9.32 -8.57 10.84
CA ARG A 35 7.96 -8.68 11.40
C ARG A 35 7.87 -9.72 12.53
N SER A 36 8.82 -10.64 12.57
CA SER A 36 8.79 -11.84 13.40
C SER A 36 9.58 -11.75 14.72
N ALA A 37 10.04 -10.55 15.12
CA ALA A 37 10.84 -10.37 16.34
C ALA A 37 10.07 -10.83 17.59
N LYS A 38 10.67 -11.67 18.43
CA LYS A 38 9.99 -12.27 19.58
C LYS A 38 10.24 -11.41 20.82
N GLY A 39 9.20 -10.68 21.23
CA GLY A 39 9.15 -9.97 22.49
C GLY A 39 9.55 -8.48 22.41
N PRO A 40 9.19 -7.69 23.44
CA PRO A 40 9.21 -6.22 23.34
C PRO A 40 10.60 -5.61 23.11
N ARG A 41 11.65 -6.19 23.71
CA ARG A 41 13.02 -5.67 23.60
C ARG A 41 13.59 -5.85 22.19
N GLU A 42 13.40 -7.03 21.59
CA GLU A 42 13.88 -7.30 20.24
C GLU A 42 13.15 -6.45 19.21
N MET A 43 11.83 -6.28 19.38
CA MET A 43 11.01 -5.42 18.55
C MET A 43 11.50 -3.97 18.61
N MET A 44 11.72 -3.41 19.82
CA MET A 44 12.20 -2.03 19.96
C MET A 44 13.59 -1.83 19.34
N LYS A 45 14.50 -2.81 19.49
CA LYS A 45 15.81 -2.79 18.83
C LYS A 45 15.68 -2.80 17.31
N ALA A 46 14.78 -3.62 16.77
CA ALA A 46 14.53 -3.69 15.33
C ALA A 46 13.95 -2.38 14.80
N LEU A 47 12.96 -1.81 15.48
CA LEU A 47 12.36 -0.52 15.13
C LEU A 47 13.38 0.62 15.20
N GLY A 48 14.21 0.67 16.24
CA GLY A 48 15.29 1.67 16.36
C GLY A 48 16.32 1.55 15.25
N THR A 49 16.72 0.31 14.90
CA THR A 49 17.65 0.07 13.78
C THR A 49 17.05 0.54 12.45
N LEU A 50 15.77 0.22 12.20
CA LEU A 50 15.07 0.61 10.99
C LEU A 50 14.91 2.12 10.87
N SER A 51 14.44 2.77 11.94
CA SER A 51 14.26 4.22 12.01
C SER A 51 15.59 4.97 11.79
N ALA A 52 16.68 4.53 12.44
CA ALA A 52 18.02 5.08 12.22
C ALA A 52 18.51 4.89 10.77
N TYR A 53 18.23 3.73 10.17
CA TYR A 53 18.58 3.46 8.78
C TYR A 53 17.81 4.37 7.80
N ILE A 54 16.53 4.64 8.06
CA ILE A 54 15.73 5.58 7.27
C ILE A 54 16.38 6.97 7.32
N LYS A 55 16.68 7.48 8.53
CA LYS A 55 17.32 8.79 8.70
C LYS A 55 18.66 8.87 7.98
N HIS A 56 19.54 7.89 8.18
CA HIS A 56 20.83 7.82 7.52
C HIS A 56 20.72 7.74 5.99
N SER A 57 19.72 7.03 5.46
CA SER A 57 19.48 6.94 4.01
C SER A 57 19.17 8.32 3.43
N LEU A 58 18.29 9.08 4.09
CA LEU A 58 17.90 10.41 3.66
C LEU A 58 19.09 11.39 3.74
N GLU A 59 19.85 11.37 4.83
CA GLU A 59 21.06 12.20 5.02
C GLU A 59 22.17 11.90 4.00
N THR A 60 22.26 10.65 3.53
CA THR A 60 23.21 10.25 2.47
C THR A 60 22.65 10.43 1.05
N GLY A 61 21.52 11.13 0.91
CA GLY A 61 20.93 11.50 -0.38
C GLY A 61 20.27 10.32 -1.12
N HIS A 62 19.60 9.43 -0.38
CA HIS A 62 18.79 8.36 -0.94
C HIS A 62 17.31 8.52 -0.56
N SER A 63 16.44 8.54 -1.56
CA SER A 63 14.99 8.46 -1.35
C SER A 63 14.55 7.05 -0.95
N ILE A 64 13.48 6.96 -0.18
CA ILE A 64 12.90 5.69 0.28
C ILE A 64 11.46 5.58 -0.21
N TRP A 65 11.10 4.39 -0.69
CA TRP A 65 9.71 3.99 -0.93
C TRP A 65 9.25 3.07 0.19
N ILE A 66 8.12 3.40 0.82
CA ILE A 66 7.52 2.62 1.89
C ILE A 66 6.00 2.64 1.78
N ALA A 67 5.37 1.48 1.92
CA ALA A 67 3.91 1.39 1.94
C ALA A 67 3.35 1.97 3.24
N GLN A 68 2.21 2.66 3.16
CA GLN A 68 1.57 3.32 4.31
C GLN A 68 1.02 2.36 5.39
N LYS A 69 0.96 1.06 5.07
CA LYS A 69 0.50 0.00 5.96
C LYS A 69 1.12 -1.34 5.55
N GLU A 70 1.17 -2.28 6.49
CA GLU A 70 1.54 -3.66 6.18
C GLU A 70 0.47 -4.38 5.35
N GLY A 71 0.91 -4.95 4.22
CA GLY A 71 0.05 -5.75 3.34
C GLY A 71 -0.68 -4.89 2.31
N ARG A 72 -1.11 -5.53 1.21
CA ARG A 72 -1.94 -4.88 0.19
C ARG A 72 -3.39 -4.85 0.67
N ALA A 73 -4.09 -3.72 0.49
CA ALA A 73 -5.54 -3.70 0.70
C ALA A 73 -6.24 -4.77 -0.14
N LYS A 74 -7.19 -5.45 0.49
CA LYS A 74 -8.00 -6.51 -0.11
C LYS A 74 -9.33 -5.96 -0.64
N ASP A 75 -9.82 -4.93 0.01
CA ASP A 75 -11.07 -4.22 -0.25
C ASP A 75 -10.85 -2.87 -0.94
N GLY A 76 -9.66 -2.61 -1.47
CA GLY A 76 -9.35 -1.34 -2.16
C GLY A 76 -9.43 -0.09 -1.29
N ASN A 77 -9.52 -0.23 0.05
CA ASN A 77 -9.59 0.87 0.99
C ASN A 77 -8.27 0.99 1.79
N ASP A 78 -7.25 1.56 1.15
CA ASP A 78 -5.97 1.82 1.81
C ASP A 78 -6.06 3.04 2.74
N GLN A 79 -5.58 2.85 3.97
CA GLN A 79 -5.45 3.87 5.01
C GLN A 79 -4.07 3.77 5.65
N THR A 80 -3.49 4.92 5.97
CA THR A 80 -2.17 5.01 6.61
C THR A 80 -2.27 4.50 8.04
N ASP A 81 -1.41 3.54 8.40
CA ASP A 81 -1.32 3.03 9.77
C ASP A 81 -0.44 3.96 10.62
N PRO A 82 -0.97 4.66 11.64
CA PRO A 82 -0.17 5.56 12.47
C PRO A 82 1.03 4.88 13.16
N ALA A 83 1.02 3.54 13.30
CA ALA A 83 2.15 2.80 13.84
C ALA A 83 3.43 2.95 12.98
N ILE A 84 3.31 3.12 11.66
CA ILE A 84 4.48 3.34 10.80
C ILE A 84 5.14 4.69 11.09
N LEU A 85 4.33 5.71 11.37
CA LEU A 85 4.79 7.06 11.69
C LEU A 85 5.42 7.10 13.09
N LYS A 86 4.86 6.34 14.04
CA LYS A 86 5.49 6.08 15.36
C LYS A 86 6.85 5.40 15.22
N MET A 87 6.97 4.46 14.28
CA MET A 87 8.24 3.80 13.97
C MET A 87 9.26 4.79 13.40
N PHE A 88 8.87 5.68 12.48
CA PHE A 88 9.76 6.71 11.96
C PHE A 88 10.35 7.58 13.07
N HIS A 89 9.54 7.97 14.06
CA HIS A 89 9.98 8.86 15.15
C HIS A 89 10.87 8.20 16.21
N VAL A 90 11.12 6.89 16.17
CA VAL A 90 12.01 6.22 17.16
C VAL A 90 13.39 6.88 17.20
N GLU A 91 13.96 7.19 16.04
CA GLU A 91 15.23 7.89 15.91
C GLU A 91 15.12 9.37 16.34
N GLY A 92 14.00 10.03 16.05
CA GLY A 92 13.74 11.39 16.52
C GLY A 92 13.76 11.52 18.04
N ARG A 93 13.16 10.56 18.75
CA ARG A 93 13.24 10.49 20.23
C ARG A 93 14.67 10.32 20.73
N ARG A 94 15.49 9.51 20.04
CA ARG A 94 16.93 9.35 20.37
C ARG A 94 17.69 10.67 20.23
N GLN A 95 17.30 11.50 19.26
CA GLN A 95 17.84 12.84 19.00
C GLN A 95 17.17 13.94 19.85
N LYS A 96 16.22 13.60 20.73
CA LYS A 96 15.42 14.55 21.53
C LYS A 96 14.66 15.57 20.67
N MET A 97 14.21 15.15 19.49
CA MET A 97 13.35 15.96 18.61
C MET A 97 11.88 15.63 18.84
N GLU A 98 11.06 16.68 18.89
CA GLU A 98 9.60 16.54 18.88
C GLU A 98 9.12 15.88 17.58
N PHE A 99 7.96 15.25 17.64
CA PHE A 99 7.42 14.47 16.52
C PHE A 99 7.31 15.32 15.25
N ALA A 100 6.66 16.48 15.34
CA ALA A 100 6.42 17.39 14.23
C ALA A 100 7.71 17.82 13.53
N ASP A 101 8.74 18.20 14.30
CA ASP A 101 10.03 18.62 13.74
C ASP A 101 10.77 17.46 13.06
N TYR A 102 10.72 16.27 13.67
CA TYR A 102 11.38 15.10 13.11
C TYR A 102 10.74 14.66 11.80
N VAL A 103 9.41 14.54 11.74
CA VAL A 103 8.71 14.10 10.51
C VAL A 103 8.86 15.10 9.38
N ARG A 104 8.87 16.41 9.67
CA ARG A 104 9.15 17.45 8.68
C ARG A 104 10.53 17.27 8.06
N SER A 105 11.52 16.81 8.83
CA SER A 105 12.87 16.52 8.32
C SER A 105 12.94 15.34 7.35
N LEU A 106 11.88 14.51 7.27
CA LEU A 106 11.85 13.33 6.40
C LEU A 106 11.42 13.66 4.96
N ASN A 107 10.87 14.86 4.70
CA ASN A 107 10.33 15.27 3.40
C ASN A 107 9.35 14.23 2.81
N LEU A 108 8.33 13.88 3.58
CA LEU A 108 7.34 12.89 3.16
C LEU A 108 6.54 13.39 1.96
N VAL A 109 6.42 12.56 0.93
CA VAL A 109 5.60 12.79 -0.26
C VAL A 109 4.59 11.65 -0.37
N PRO A 110 3.28 11.91 -0.14
CA PRO A 110 2.24 10.92 -0.37
C PRO A 110 2.17 10.55 -1.86
N VAL A 111 2.04 9.26 -2.18
CA VAL A 111 1.96 8.79 -3.57
C VAL A 111 0.74 7.90 -3.74
N SER A 112 -0.11 8.20 -4.72
CA SER A 112 -1.22 7.35 -5.12
C SER A 112 -0.82 6.55 -6.36
N ILE A 113 -1.25 5.29 -6.39
CA ILE A 113 -1.18 4.44 -7.59
C ILE A 113 -2.59 3.93 -7.88
N SER A 114 -3.18 4.45 -8.94
CA SER A 114 -4.52 4.07 -9.39
C SER A 114 -4.40 3.06 -10.52
N TYR A 115 -4.97 1.87 -10.30
CA TYR A 115 -5.10 0.83 -11.31
C TYR A 115 -6.54 0.81 -11.83
N GLU A 116 -6.72 0.80 -13.15
CA GLU A 116 -8.03 0.56 -13.75
C GLU A 116 -8.50 -0.87 -13.46
N ASN A 117 -7.59 -1.83 -13.52
CA ASN A 117 -7.83 -3.21 -13.16
C ASN A 117 -6.77 -3.69 -12.16
N ASP A 118 -7.19 -4.29 -11.05
CA ASP A 118 -6.28 -5.02 -10.17
C ASP A 118 -6.22 -6.49 -10.60
N PRO A 119 -5.06 -6.99 -11.08
CA PRO A 119 -4.91 -8.38 -11.51
C PRO A 119 -5.21 -9.44 -10.44
N CYS A 120 -5.23 -9.05 -9.17
CA CYS A 120 -5.48 -9.92 -8.03
C CYS A 120 -6.89 -9.78 -7.43
N ASP A 121 -7.78 -8.97 -8.03
CA ASP A 121 -9.07 -8.60 -7.46
C ASP A 121 -9.99 -9.81 -7.14
N ILE A 122 -10.10 -10.78 -8.05
CA ILE A 122 -10.89 -12.01 -7.83
C ILE A 122 -10.36 -12.79 -6.61
N ALA A 123 -9.04 -12.97 -6.52
CA ALA A 123 -8.43 -13.69 -5.41
C ALA A 123 -8.66 -12.97 -4.07
N LYS A 124 -8.53 -11.63 -4.06
CA LYS A 124 -8.81 -10.81 -2.89
C LYS A 124 -10.28 -10.90 -2.45
N ALA A 125 -11.21 -10.84 -3.40
CA ALA A 125 -12.64 -10.95 -3.12
C ALA A 125 -13.01 -12.33 -2.54
N ARG A 126 -12.42 -13.42 -3.06
CA ARG A 126 -12.58 -14.77 -2.50
C ARG A 126 -12.05 -14.88 -1.08
N GLU A 127 -10.84 -14.39 -0.83
CA GLU A 127 -10.24 -14.38 0.52
C GLU A 127 -11.14 -13.64 1.52
N LEU A 128 -11.65 -12.47 1.16
CA LEU A 128 -12.55 -11.70 2.03
C LEU A 128 -13.87 -12.42 2.29
N TYR A 129 -14.44 -13.04 1.25
CA TYR A 129 -15.67 -13.84 1.36
C TYR A 129 -15.49 -15.06 2.27
N GLU A 130 -14.42 -15.83 2.09
CA GLU A 130 -14.13 -17.01 2.91
C GLU A 130 -13.90 -16.64 4.37
N LYS A 131 -13.11 -15.58 4.64
CA LYS A 131 -12.94 -15.06 6.01
C LYS A 131 -14.26 -14.69 6.66
N ALA A 132 -15.15 -14.04 5.91
CA ALA A 132 -16.43 -13.60 6.44
C ALA A 132 -17.45 -14.73 6.66
N THR A 133 -17.34 -15.83 5.91
CA THR A 133 -18.30 -16.94 5.98
C THR A 133 -17.81 -18.12 6.81
N GLN A 134 -16.50 -18.37 6.82
CA GLN A 134 -15.86 -19.51 7.51
C GLN A 134 -15.06 -19.07 8.74
N GLY A 135 -14.86 -17.76 8.94
CA GLY A 135 -14.11 -17.18 10.06
C GLY A 135 -12.59 -17.17 9.87
N SER A 136 -12.08 -17.86 8.86
CA SER A 136 -10.65 -17.92 8.54
C SER A 136 -10.42 -18.10 7.04
N TYR A 137 -9.17 -17.88 6.63
CA TYR A 137 -8.69 -18.21 5.29
C TYR A 137 -7.26 -18.73 5.44
N GLU A 138 -7.05 -19.98 5.05
CA GLU A 138 -5.74 -20.59 5.08
C GLU A 138 -5.02 -20.29 3.77
N LYS A 139 -4.04 -19.39 3.84
CA LYS A 139 -3.25 -19.03 2.68
C LYS A 139 -2.39 -20.19 2.21
N GLY A 140 -2.35 -20.39 0.90
CA GLY A 140 -1.38 -21.30 0.30
C GLY A 140 0.06 -20.88 0.60
N GLU A 141 0.97 -21.84 0.73
CA GLU A 141 2.39 -21.57 1.02
C GLU A 141 3.02 -20.55 0.05
N PHE A 142 2.59 -20.58 -1.21
CA PHE A 142 3.13 -19.77 -2.31
C PHE A 142 2.20 -18.65 -2.80
N GLU A 143 1.04 -18.46 -2.17
CA GLU A 143 0.02 -17.52 -2.64
C GLU A 143 0.53 -16.07 -2.70
N ASP A 144 1.35 -15.65 -1.72
CA ASP A 144 1.98 -14.32 -1.73
C ASP A 144 2.90 -14.14 -2.96
N ILE A 145 3.62 -15.19 -3.38
CA ILE A 145 4.49 -15.16 -4.56
C ILE A 145 3.66 -15.12 -5.85
N GLU A 146 2.60 -15.93 -5.92
CA GLU A 146 1.67 -15.94 -7.05
C GLU A 146 1.01 -14.56 -7.22
N SER A 147 0.58 -13.92 -6.12
CA SER A 147 0.02 -12.56 -6.15
C SER A 147 1.02 -11.50 -6.62
N ILE A 148 2.32 -11.67 -6.34
CA ILE A 148 3.37 -10.79 -6.85
C ILE A 148 3.52 -10.98 -8.35
N ILE A 149 3.63 -12.23 -8.81
CA ILE A 149 3.78 -12.54 -10.24
C ILE A 149 2.57 -12.02 -11.00
N GLN A 150 1.35 -12.33 -10.54
CA GLN A 150 0.10 -11.88 -11.12
C GLN A 150 0.02 -10.34 -11.14
N GLY A 151 0.43 -9.68 -10.06
CA GLY A 151 0.53 -8.22 -10.02
C GLY A 151 1.53 -7.65 -11.02
N ILE A 152 2.58 -8.37 -11.40
CA ILE A 152 3.56 -7.94 -12.40
C ILE A 152 3.03 -8.17 -13.82
N VAL A 153 2.61 -9.41 -14.14
CA VAL A 153 2.30 -9.82 -15.52
C VAL A 153 0.85 -9.58 -15.93
N GLY A 154 -0.07 -9.45 -14.98
CA GLY A 154 -1.49 -9.27 -15.26
C GLY A 154 -1.81 -7.90 -15.84
N ASP A 155 -2.85 -7.86 -16.66
CA ASP A 155 -3.36 -6.63 -17.29
C ASP A 155 -3.91 -5.68 -16.22
N LYS A 156 -3.46 -4.43 -16.26
CA LYS A 156 -3.86 -3.38 -15.32
C LYS A 156 -4.78 -2.35 -15.96
N GLY A 157 -5.01 -2.45 -17.27
CA GLY A 157 -5.54 -1.36 -18.06
C GLY A 157 -4.67 -0.11 -17.90
N ARG A 158 -5.32 1.03 -17.70
CA ARG A 158 -4.63 2.30 -17.39
C ARG A 158 -4.08 2.29 -15.96
N VAL A 159 -2.86 2.79 -15.82
CA VAL A 159 -2.21 3.00 -14.53
C VAL A 159 -1.86 4.48 -14.41
N HIS A 160 -2.25 5.10 -13.30
CA HIS A 160 -1.87 6.46 -12.96
C HIS A 160 -1.06 6.49 -11.68
N VAL A 161 0.07 7.18 -11.70
CA VAL A 161 0.90 7.42 -10.50
C VAL A 161 0.94 8.92 -10.29
N ALA A 162 0.44 9.38 -9.14
CA ALA A 162 0.47 10.79 -8.76
C ALA A 162 1.25 10.99 -7.47
N PHE A 163 2.11 12.00 -7.50
CA PHE A 163 2.88 12.45 -6.35
C PHE A 163 2.16 13.66 -5.75
N GLY A 164 1.91 13.63 -4.46
CA GLY A 164 1.41 14.76 -3.71
C GLY A 164 2.50 15.81 -3.45
N ASP A 165 2.14 16.79 -2.64
CA ASP A 165 3.08 17.80 -2.17
C ASP A 165 3.92 17.26 -1.02
N VAL A 166 5.13 17.80 -0.85
CA VAL A 166 5.93 17.54 0.33
C VAL A 166 5.15 18.03 1.56
N ILE A 167 4.94 17.17 2.54
CA ILE A 167 4.26 17.56 3.78
C ILE A 167 5.21 18.43 4.62
N THR A 168 4.93 19.74 4.66
CA THR A 168 5.74 20.72 5.40
C THR A 168 5.06 21.23 6.67
N GLN A 169 3.74 21.03 6.80
CA GLN A 169 2.94 21.47 7.93
C GLN A 169 3.33 20.69 9.20
N PRO A 170 3.36 21.34 10.38
CA PRO A 170 3.63 20.65 11.62
C PRO A 170 2.40 19.86 12.08
N PHE A 171 2.49 18.53 12.04
CA PHE A 171 1.49 17.64 12.64
C PHE A 171 2.03 17.10 13.96
N GLU A 172 1.29 17.35 15.05
CA GLU A 172 1.73 17.00 16.41
C GLU A 172 1.59 15.51 16.74
N THR A 173 0.71 14.79 16.02
CA THR A 173 0.42 13.38 16.28
C THR A 173 0.57 12.52 15.03
N PRO A 174 0.98 11.25 15.17
CA PRO A 174 0.94 10.26 14.11
C PRO A 174 -0.42 10.16 13.42
N GLU A 175 -1.50 10.23 14.20
CA GLU A 175 -2.86 10.11 13.70
C GLU A 175 -3.24 11.30 12.80
N ALA A 176 -2.87 12.53 13.18
CA ALA A 176 -3.12 13.72 12.35
C ALA A 176 -2.28 13.71 11.07
N LEU A 177 -1.02 13.25 11.14
CA LEU A 177 -0.17 13.11 9.95
C LEU A 177 -0.70 12.01 9.02
N ALA A 178 -1.19 10.89 9.55
CA ALA A 178 -1.79 9.82 8.76
C ALA A 178 -3.01 10.33 7.97
N GLN A 179 -3.86 11.16 8.59
CA GLN A 179 -5.00 11.78 7.93
C GLN A 179 -4.57 12.71 6.77
N GLU A 180 -3.49 13.47 6.92
CA GLU A 180 -2.99 14.31 5.82
C GLU A 180 -2.41 13.48 4.66
N ILE A 181 -1.68 12.41 4.98
CA ILE A 181 -1.18 11.48 3.97
C ILE A 181 -2.34 10.87 3.19
N ASP A 182 -3.35 10.36 3.91
CA ASP A 182 -4.54 9.77 3.30
C ASP A 182 -5.33 10.80 2.48
N ARG A 183 -5.50 12.03 2.99
CA ARG A 183 -6.16 13.13 2.26
C ARG A 183 -5.51 13.37 0.90
N GLN A 184 -4.18 13.46 0.84
CA GLN A 184 -3.46 13.66 -0.43
C GLN A 184 -3.54 12.42 -1.33
N ILE A 185 -3.41 11.21 -0.78
CA ILE A 185 -3.51 9.97 -1.57
C ILE A 185 -4.90 9.86 -2.20
N HIS A 186 -5.96 10.10 -1.43
CA HIS A 186 -7.34 10.05 -1.91
C HIS A 186 -7.58 11.14 -2.94
N GLN A 187 -7.22 12.40 -2.66
CA GLN A 187 -7.38 13.51 -3.61
C GLN A 187 -6.67 13.25 -4.95
N ASN A 188 -5.49 12.64 -4.93
CA ASN A 188 -4.69 12.37 -6.12
C ASN A 188 -5.02 11.05 -6.82
N TYR A 189 -5.92 10.24 -6.27
CA TYR A 189 -6.28 8.96 -6.88
C TYR A 189 -7.24 9.19 -8.06
N VAL A 190 -6.88 8.67 -9.22
CA VAL A 190 -7.71 8.76 -10.44
C VAL A 190 -8.76 7.67 -10.42
N LEU A 191 -10.02 8.08 -10.50
CA LEU A 191 -11.15 7.15 -10.63
C LEU A 191 -11.36 6.77 -12.10
N PHE A 192 -11.40 5.48 -12.37
CA PHE A 192 -11.75 4.92 -13.67
C PHE A 192 -13.26 4.60 -13.75
N PRO A 193 -13.83 4.43 -14.96
CA PRO A 193 -15.25 4.13 -15.11
C PRO A 193 -15.72 2.90 -14.32
N ILE A 194 -14.88 1.86 -14.19
CA ILE A 194 -15.20 0.67 -13.40
C ILE A 194 -15.36 0.97 -11.90
N ASN A 195 -14.62 1.95 -11.35
CA ASN A 195 -14.77 2.38 -9.96
C ASN A 195 -16.16 2.98 -9.74
N ARG A 196 -16.57 3.89 -10.63
CA ARG A 196 -17.88 4.56 -10.57
C ARG A 196 -19.02 3.57 -10.78
N LEU A 197 -18.88 2.67 -11.75
CA LEU A 197 -19.84 1.59 -11.98
C LEU A 197 -20.01 0.70 -10.74
N ALA A 198 -18.90 0.29 -10.10
CA ALA A 198 -18.97 -0.53 -8.89
C ALA A 198 -19.58 0.24 -7.69
N ALA A 199 -19.40 1.55 -7.64
CA ALA A 199 -20.04 2.43 -6.65
C ALA A 199 -21.52 2.73 -6.94
N GLY A 200 -22.07 2.24 -8.04
CA GLY A 200 -23.45 2.52 -8.46
C GLY A 200 -23.68 3.97 -8.92
N GLN A 201 -22.62 4.68 -9.31
CA GLN A 201 -22.73 6.02 -9.89
C GLN A 201 -22.96 5.93 -11.40
N ASP A 202 -23.79 6.84 -11.93
CA ASP A 202 -23.88 7.07 -13.37
C ASP A 202 -22.75 7.98 -13.83
N ASP A 203 -22.07 7.58 -14.90
CA ASP A 203 -21.03 8.36 -15.55
C ASP A 203 -21.05 8.07 -17.06
N LYS A 204 -20.87 9.12 -17.87
CA LYS A 204 -20.88 9.05 -19.34
C LYS A 204 -19.79 8.14 -19.91
N ASP A 205 -18.70 7.93 -19.18
CA ASP A 205 -17.56 7.12 -19.58
C ASP A 205 -17.76 5.63 -19.21
N ILE A 206 -18.89 5.27 -18.58
CA ILE A 206 -19.29 3.87 -18.34
C ILE A 206 -19.89 3.29 -19.62
N THR A 207 -19.03 2.73 -20.45
CA THR A 207 -19.42 2.09 -21.71
C THR A 207 -19.98 0.67 -21.50
N PRO A 208 -20.65 0.08 -22.51
CA PRO A 208 -21.05 -1.33 -22.46
C PRO A 208 -19.88 -2.29 -22.19
N GLU A 209 -18.68 -1.97 -22.68
CA GLU A 209 -17.47 -2.76 -22.46
C GLU A 209 -17.05 -2.75 -20.98
N VAL A 210 -17.09 -1.58 -20.32
CA VAL A 210 -16.80 -1.49 -18.86
C VAL A 210 -17.78 -2.35 -18.07
N ARG A 211 -19.07 -2.34 -18.44
CA ARG A 211 -20.09 -3.18 -17.81
C ARG A 211 -19.81 -4.66 -18.05
N ALA A 212 -19.45 -5.04 -19.27
CA ALA A 212 -19.12 -6.42 -19.62
C ALA A 212 -17.90 -6.92 -18.83
N VAL A 213 -16.86 -6.10 -18.67
CA VAL A 213 -15.66 -6.44 -17.87
C VAL A 213 -16.02 -6.71 -16.42
N LEU A 214 -16.78 -5.82 -15.77
CA LEU A 214 -17.19 -6.02 -14.38
C LEU A 214 -18.09 -7.25 -14.23
N GLN A 215 -19.05 -7.46 -15.14
CA GLN A 215 -19.92 -8.64 -15.12
C GLN A 215 -19.13 -9.95 -15.30
N ALA A 216 -18.15 -9.97 -16.22
CA ALA A 216 -17.28 -11.14 -16.42
C ALA A 216 -16.43 -11.46 -15.18
N LYS A 217 -16.05 -10.46 -14.39
CA LYS A 217 -15.38 -10.65 -13.10
C LYS A 217 -16.33 -11.21 -12.04
N LEU A 218 -17.52 -10.64 -11.91
CA LEU A 218 -18.55 -11.10 -10.98
C LEU A 218 -18.95 -12.55 -11.25
N ALA A 219 -19.06 -12.96 -12.52
CA ALA A 219 -19.37 -14.33 -12.91
C ALA A 219 -18.34 -15.38 -12.44
N GLN A 220 -17.11 -14.96 -12.09
CA GLN A 220 -16.08 -15.85 -11.53
C GLN A 220 -16.19 -16.05 -10.02
N LEU A 221 -17.12 -15.36 -9.38
CA LEU A 221 -17.34 -15.36 -7.94
C LEU A 221 -18.76 -15.87 -7.64
N PRO A 222 -18.95 -16.59 -6.53
CA PRO A 222 -20.30 -16.89 -6.05
C PRO A 222 -21.01 -15.57 -5.73
N GLU A 223 -22.34 -15.52 -5.94
CA GLU A 223 -23.13 -14.30 -5.75
C GLU A 223 -22.91 -13.60 -4.39
N PRO A 224 -22.82 -14.30 -3.24
CA PRO A 224 -22.52 -13.65 -1.97
C PRO A 224 -21.12 -12.99 -1.88
N ALA A 225 -20.18 -13.38 -2.75
CA ALA A 225 -18.84 -12.79 -2.82
C ALA A 225 -18.77 -11.54 -3.70
N HIS A 226 -19.81 -11.25 -4.51
CA HIS A 226 -19.84 -10.12 -5.45
C HIS A 226 -19.59 -8.78 -4.74
N ARG A 227 -20.16 -8.61 -3.54
CA ARG A 227 -19.98 -7.39 -2.72
C ARG A 227 -18.52 -7.05 -2.45
N TYR A 228 -17.64 -8.04 -2.22
CA TYR A 228 -16.24 -7.78 -1.91
C TYR A 228 -15.46 -7.27 -3.12
N LEU A 229 -15.80 -7.76 -4.31
CA LEU A 229 -15.24 -7.23 -5.55
C LEU A 229 -15.77 -5.82 -5.83
N LEU A 230 -17.07 -5.60 -5.68
CA LEU A 230 -17.68 -4.29 -5.88
C LEU A 230 -17.10 -3.25 -4.92
N ASP A 231 -16.99 -3.59 -3.63
CA ASP A 231 -16.40 -2.71 -2.62
C ASP A 231 -14.94 -2.39 -2.95
N ALA A 232 -14.16 -3.36 -3.46
CA ALA A 232 -12.78 -3.11 -3.88
C ALA A 232 -12.63 -2.01 -4.93
N TYR A 233 -13.57 -1.91 -5.87
CA TYR A 233 -13.58 -0.86 -6.88
C TYR A 233 -14.34 0.40 -6.43
N ALA A 234 -15.32 0.28 -5.54
CA ALA A 234 -16.15 1.38 -5.07
C ALA A 234 -15.53 2.21 -3.95
N ASN A 235 -14.69 1.61 -3.09
CA ASN A 235 -14.07 2.30 -1.95
C ASN A 235 -13.23 3.51 -2.36
N PRO A 236 -12.43 3.49 -3.44
CA PRO A 236 -11.82 4.70 -3.96
C PRO A 236 -12.82 5.83 -4.21
N VAL A 237 -14.00 5.54 -4.76
CA VAL A 237 -15.05 6.56 -4.98
C VAL A 237 -15.57 7.12 -3.65
N ARG A 238 -15.76 6.26 -2.65
CA ARG A 238 -16.27 6.64 -1.32
C ARG A 238 -15.29 7.53 -0.54
N ASN A 239 -13.99 7.37 -0.80
CA ASN A 239 -12.94 8.17 -0.18
C ASN A 239 -12.77 9.57 -0.81
N HIS A 240 -13.39 9.84 -1.97
CA HIS A 240 -13.37 11.16 -2.64
C HIS A 240 -14.51 12.08 -2.22
N ILE A 241 -15.33 11.68 -1.25
CA ILE A 241 -16.53 12.41 -0.80
C ILE A 241 -16.19 13.31 0.39
#